data_AF-W2Y1P3-F1
#
_entry.id   AF-W2Y1P3-F1
#
_cell.length_a   1.000
_cell.length_b   1.000
_cell.length_c   1.000
_cell.angle_alpha   90.00
_cell.angle_beta   90.00
_cell.angle_gamma   90.00
#
_symmetry.space_group_name_H-M   'P 1'
#
loop_
_entity.id
_entity.type
_entity.pdbx_description
1 polymer ?
#
loop_
_entity_poly.entity_id
_entity_poly.type
_entity_poly.pdbx_seq_one_letter_code
_entity_poly.pdbx_strand_id
1 'polypeptide(L)'
;MTKIQQAFCGSYDERVAKNHSTVGRRFASTFGVVFDVDDVLLHGKTLIPGAREVLLELEATNTPFAVMTNGGGYRKDNQARQIEGSGVFVPTEPMRMSHTPMHELAHKHRVLAVGKDCVEIRKVMANYGFNYVGTVDQLHRYLHNVPERQGTGPFEPRQTLRLWRTVK
;
A
#
# COMPACT_ATOMS: atom_id res chain seq x y z
N MET A 1 20.18 -15.56 -10.19
CA MET A 1 20.31 -15.43 -8.72
C MET A 1 18.92 -15.48 -8.13
N THR A 2 18.53 -16.66 -7.65
CA THR A 2 17.18 -16.99 -7.20
C THR A 2 16.99 -16.47 -5.78
N LYS A 3 16.19 -15.41 -5.59
CA LYS A 3 15.74 -14.98 -4.26
C LYS A 3 14.37 -15.59 -4.01
N ILE A 4 14.34 -16.67 -3.23
CA ILE A 4 13.11 -17.25 -2.70
C ILE A 4 13.06 -17.00 -1.19
N GLN A 5 11.91 -16.49 -0.77
CA GLN A 5 11.24 -16.54 0.53
C GLN A 5 11.92 -15.92 1.76
N GLN A 6 11.26 -14.88 2.30
CA GLN A 6 11.08 -14.75 3.75
C GLN A 6 9.71 -15.33 4.10
N ALA A 7 9.70 -16.53 4.68
CA ALA A 7 8.50 -17.08 5.30
C ALA A 7 8.35 -16.46 6.70
N PHE A 8 7.29 -15.69 6.92
CA PHE A 8 6.90 -15.26 8.26
C PHE A 8 5.93 -16.30 8.84
N CYS A 9 6.39 -17.03 9.85
CA CYS A 9 5.54 -17.90 10.67
C CYS A 9 4.88 -17.03 11.76
N GLY A 10 3.63 -16.60 11.52
CA GLY A 10 2.80 -15.99 12.56
C GLY A 10 2.12 -17.07 13.40
N SER A 11 2.18 -16.95 14.73
CA SER A 11 1.48 -17.86 15.63
C SER A 11 -0.05 -17.76 15.45
N TYR A 12 -0.68 -18.89 15.15
CA TYR A 12 -2.13 -19.05 14.97
C TYR A 12 -2.87 -18.81 16.30
N ASP A 13 -3.88 -17.94 16.34
CA ASP A 13 -4.75 -17.76 17.51
C ASP A 13 -6.00 -18.64 17.36
N GLU A 14 -6.09 -19.69 18.17
CA GLU A 14 -7.15 -20.71 18.13
C GLU A 14 -8.57 -20.17 18.44
N ARG A 15 -8.70 -18.93 18.91
CA ARG A 15 -9.97 -18.38 19.41
C ARG A 15 -10.97 -17.99 18.33
N VAL A 16 -10.57 -17.91 17.07
CA VAL A 16 -11.44 -17.51 15.94
C VAL A 16 -12.25 -18.69 15.36
N ALA A 17 -11.96 -19.93 15.76
CA ALA A 17 -12.50 -21.14 15.11
C ALA A 17 -13.80 -21.72 15.72
N LYS A 18 -14.72 -20.89 16.22
CA LYS A 18 -16.04 -21.37 16.72
C LYS A 18 -17.21 -20.78 15.95
N ASN A 19 -17.66 -21.54 14.95
CA ASN A 19 -19.05 -21.75 14.52
C ASN A 19 -19.12 -21.81 12.99
N HIS A 20 -18.96 -22.97 12.36
CA HIS A 20 -19.64 -23.29 11.10
C HIS A 20 -19.69 -24.82 10.89
N SER A 21 -20.84 -25.25 10.38
CA SER A 21 -21.36 -26.60 10.23
C SER A 21 -20.54 -27.55 9.34
N THR A 22 -20.74 -28.84 9.61
CA THR A 22 -20.23 -30.08 9.01
C THR A 22 -20.18 -30.10 7.46
N VAL A 23 -19.15 -29.49 6.87
CA VAL A 23 -18.66 -29.80 5.52
C VAL A 23 -17.16 -30.05 5.67
N GLY A 24 -16.67 -31.13 5.04
CA GLY A 24 -15.35 -31.74 5.29
C GLY A 24 -14.26 -30.76 5.72
N ARG A 25 -13.75 -30.94 6.94
CA ARG A 25 -12.69 -30.13 7.53
C ARG A 25 -11.41 -30.33 6.72
N ARG A 26 -11.24 -29.57 5.63
CA ARG A 26 -9.94 -29.38 5.00
C ARG A 26 -9.03 -28.84 6.11
N PHE A 27 -7.98 -29.59 6.45
CA PHE A 27 -7.06 -29.19 7.50
C PHE A 27 -6.55 -27.78 7.18
N ALA A 28 -6.64 -26.86 8.15
CA ALA A 28 -6.08 -25.53 8.00
C ALA A 28 -4.58 -25.67 7.75
N SER A 29 -4.06 -25.01 6.70
CA SER A 29 -2.62 -25.01 6.43
C SER A 29 -1.85 -24.49 7.63
N THR A 30 -0.70 -25.10 7.92
CA THR A 30 0.17 -24.72 9.04
C THR A 30 1.05 -23.51 8.72
N PHE A 31 0.99 -23.00 7.48
CA PHE A 31 1.78 -21.88 7.01
C PHE A 31 0.96 -20.97 6.09
N GLY A 32 1.46 -19.77 5.86
CA GLY A 32 0.95 -18.85 4.84
C GLY A 32 2.08 -18.28 3.98
N VAL A 33 1.72 -17.75 2.81
CA VAL A 33 2.67 -17.21 1.83
C VAL A 33 2.42 -15.71 1.63
N VAL A 34 3.48 -14.92 1.61
CA VAL A 34 3.39 -13.50 1.24
C VAL A 34 4.17 -13.28 -0.05
N PHE A 35 3.50 -12.74 -1.06
CA PHE A 35 4.09 -12.45 -2.36
C PHE A 35 4.45 -10.97 -2.47
N ASP A 36 5.67 -10.68 -2.94
CA ASP A 36 5.94 -9.39 -3.59
C ASP A 36 5.23 -9.36 -4.96
N VAL A 37 5.13 -8.17 -5.55
CA VAL A 37 4.56 -8.00 -6.89
C VAL A 37 5.67 -7.92 -7.93
N ASP A 38 6.52 -6.91 -7.82
CA ASP A 38 7.52 -6.58 -8.84
C ASP A 38 8.59 -7.67 -8.86
N ASP A 39 8.80 -8.27 -10.03
CA ASP A 39 9.72 -9.39 -10.27
C ASP A 39 9.41 -10.66 -9.46
N VAL A 40 8.19 -10.78 -8.89
CA VAL A 40 7.68 -12.02 -8.27
C VAL A 40 6.38 -12.50 -8.90
N LEU A 41 5.35 -11.66 -8.93
CA LEU A 41 4.10 -11.96 -9.63
C LEU A 41 4.08 -11.35 -11.03
N LEU A 42 4.60 -10.13 -11.16
CA LEU A 42 4.60 -9.35 -12.40
C LEU A 42 6.00 -8.85 -12.73
N HIS A 43 6.38 -8.91 -14.01
CA HIS A 43 7.45 -8.11 -14.58
C HIS A 43 6.83 -6.96 -15.38
N GLY A 44 6.79 -5.77 -14.78
CA GLY A 44 6.03 -4.64 -15.30
C GLY A 44 4.53 -4.93 -15.29
N LYS A 45 3.93 -5.22 -16.46
CA LYS A 45 2.51 -5.59 -16.61
C LYS A 45 2.30 -7.05 -17.00
N THR A 46 3.38 -7.80 -17.16
CA THR A 46 3.35 -9.18 -17.66
C THR A 46 3.48 -10.13 -16.47
N LEU A 47 2.65 -11.17 -16.42
CA LEU A 47 2.74 -12.20 -15.40
C LEU A 47 4.06 -12.98 -15.53
N ILE A 48 4.71 -13.26 -14.40
CA ILE A 48 5.87 -14.15 -14.36
C ILE A 48 5.38 -15.60 -14.58
N PRO A 49 6.07 -16.39 -15.44
CA PRO A 49 5.71 -17.79 -15.65
C PRO A 49 5.64 -18.58 -14.33
N GLY A 50 4.56 -19.33 -14.10
CA GLY A 50 4.35 -20.11 -12.88
C GLY A 50 3.60 -19.36 -11.77
N ALA A 51 3.53 -18.03 -11.81
CA ALA A 51 2.88 -17.26 -10.74
C ALA A 51 1.37 -17.56 -10.64
N ARG A 52 0.70 -17.77 -11.77
CA ARG A 52 -0.71 -18.14 -11.83
C ARG A 52 -0.95 -19.52 -11.22
N GLU A 53 -0.16 -20.48 -11.62
CA GLU A 53 -0.27 -21.87 -11.18
C GLU A 53 -0.09 -21.97 -9.67
N VAL A 54 0.91 -21.27 -9.12
CA VAL A 54 1.15 -21.20 -7.68
C VAL A 54 -0.03 -20.57 -6.93
N LEU A 55 -0.59 -19.46 -7.41
CA LEU A 55 -1.71 -18.80 -6.74
C LEU A 55 -2.98 -19.67 -6.76
N LEU A 56 -3.25 -20.37 -7.87
CA LEU A 56 -4.35 -21.32 -7.97
C LEU A 56 -4.16 -22.54 -7.07
N GLU A 57 -2.93 -23.03 -6.92
CA GLU A 57 -2.63 -24.15 -6.02
C GLU A 57 -2.83 -23.77 -4.55
N LEU A 58 -2.41 -22.56 -4.15
CA LEU A 58 -2.65 -22.05 -2.80
C LEU A 58 -4.15 -21.91 -2.51
N GLU A 59 -4.94 -21.43 -3.48
CA GLU A 59 -6.40 -21.37 -3.38
C GLU A 59 -7.02 -22.77 -3.27
N ALA A 60 -6.64 -23.70 -4.15
CA ALA A 60 -7.17 -25.07 -4.16
C ALA A 60 -6.87 -25.83 -2.85
N THR A 61 -5.69 -25.57 -2.26
CA THR A 61 -5.26 -26.15 -0.98
C THR A 61 -5.75 -25.39 0.24
N ASN A 62 -6.44 -24.26 0.09
CA ASN A 62 -6.84 -23.34 1.17
C ASN A 62 -5.62 -22.89 2.01
N THR A 63 -4.47 -22.71 1.36
CA THR A 63 -3.28 -22.15 2.00
C THR A 63 -3.42 -20.62 2.02
N PRO A 64 -3.39 -19.97 3.21
CA PRO A 64 -3.49 -18.53 3.30
C PRO A 64 -2.36 -17.84 2.55
N PHE A 65 -2.70 -16.81 1.77
CA PHE A 65 -1.69 -15.95 1.18
C PHE A 65 -2.07 -14.48 1.22
N ALA A 66 -1.05 -13.63 1.13
CA ALA A 66 -1.18 -12.20 1.03
C ALA A 66 -0.24 -11.62 -0.03
N VAL A 67 -0.53 -10.41 -0.48
CA VAL A 67 0.33 -9.67 -1.41
C VAL A 67 0.84 -8.44 -0.70
N MET A 68 2.17 -8.27 -0.66
CA MET A 68 2.84 -7.15 -0.01
C MET A 68 3.86 -6.54 -0.97
N THR A 69 3.67 -5.28 -1.37
CA THR A 69 4.55 -4.60 -2.31
C THR A 69 4.98 -3.23 -1.79
N ASN A 70 6.19 -2.82 -2.16
CA ASN A 70 6.67 -1.45 -1.97
C ASN A 70 6.11 -0.48 -3.03
N GLY A 71 5.50 -0.99 -4.10
CA GLY A 71 4.74 -0.19 -5.07
C GLY A 71 3.57 0.56 -4.43
N GLY A 72 3.07 1.58 -5.13
CA GLY A 72 1.95 2.37 -4.64
C GLY A 72 1.74 3.67 -5.42
N GLY A 73 1.00 4.60 -4.79
CA GLY A 73 0.58 5.87 -5.41
C GLY A 73 -0.82 5.80 -6.03
N TYR A 74 -1.51 4.68 -5.84
CA TYR A 74 -2.88 4.44 -6.28
C TYR A 74 -3.59 3.52 -5.28
N ARG A 75 -4.90 3.29 -5.46
CA ARG A 75 -5.70 2.45 -4.55
C ARG A 75 -5.39 0.96 -4.76
N LYS A 76 -5.57 0.14 -3.71
CA LYS A 76 -5.36 -1.32 -3.77
C LYS A 76 -6.15 -1.96 -4.92
N ASP A 77 -7.37 -1.50 -5.16
CA ASP A 77 -8.24 -1.96 -6.25
C ASP A 77 -7.57 -1.79 -7.64
N ASN A 78 -6.75 -0.75 -7.81
CA ASN A 78 -6.05 -0.53 -9.07
C ASN A 78 -4.91 -1.56 -9.25
N GLN A 79 -4.22 -1.94 -8.17
CA GLN A 79 -3.20 -3.01 -8.19
C GLN A 79 -3.84 -4.36 -8.46
N ALA A 80 -4.93 -4.69 -7.75
CA ALA A 80 -5.64 -5.96 -7.92
C ALA A 80 -6.12 -6.13 -9.36
N ARG A 81 -6.72 -5.09 -9.97
CA ARG A 81 -7.12 -5.14 -11.38
C ARG A 81 -5.95 -5.34 -12.35
N GLN A 82 -4.76 -4.85 -12.04
CA GLN A 82 -3.57 -5.11 -12.88
C GLN A 82 -3.17 -6.58 -12.83
N ILE A 83 -3.23 -7.20 -11.64
CA ILE A 83 -2.96 -8.63 -11.47
C ILE A 83 -4.06 -9.46 -12.13
N GLU A 84 -5.34 -9.09 -11.96
CA GLU A 84 -6.48 -9.74 -12.62
C GLU A 84 -6.39 -9.70 -14.14
N GLY A 85 -5.99 -8.56 -14.71
CA GLY A 85 -5.77 -8.43 -16.16
C GLY A 85 -4.70 -9.37 -16.71
N SER A 86 -3.88 -9.96 -15.84
CA SER A 86 -2.86 -10.95 -16.18
C SER A 86 -3.33 -12.41 -16.03
N GLY A 87 -4.60 -12.63 -15.66
CA GLY A 87 -5.25 -13.95 -15.64
C GLY A 87 -5.33 -14.62 -14.26
N VAL A 88 -5.10 -13.86 -13.18
CA VAL A 88 -5.14 -14.35 -11.78
C VAL A 88 -5.92 -13.41 -10.88
N PHE A 89 -6.88 -13.94 -10.12
CA PHE A 89 -7.60 -13.15 -9.12
C PHE A 89 -6.79 -13.03 -7.83
N VAL A 90 -6.63 -11.81 -7.32
CA VAL A 90 -6.04 -11.54 -6.01
C VAL A 90 -6.98 -10.64 -5.23
N PRO A 91 -7.54 -11.11 -4.10
CA PRO A 91 -8.41 -10.28 -3.27
C PRO A 91 -7.68 -9.03 -2.78
N THR A 92 -8.38 -7.90 -2.71
CA THR A 92 -7.81 -6.61 -2.26
C THR A 92 -7.57 -6.54 -0.76
N GLU A 93 -8.36 -7.28 0.04
CA GLU A 93 -8.25 -7.36 1.50
C GLU A 93 -6.84 -7.77 2.00
N PRO A 94 -6.27 -8.90 1.55
CA PRO A 94 -4.93 -9.31 1.95
C PRO A 94 -3.81 -8.48 1.28
N MET A 95 -4.13 -7.48 0.46
CA MET A 95 -3.14 -6.66 -0.20
C MET A 95 -2.62 -5.54 0.69
N ARG A 96 -1.29 -5.43 0.79
CA ARG A 96 -0.57 -4.37 1.49
C ARG A 96 0.39 -3.69 0.51
N MET A 97 0.26 -2.39 0.40
CA MET A 97 1.13 -1.52 -0.41
C MET A 97 1.93 -0.59 0.50
N SER A 98 2.99 0.04 0.00
CA SER A 98 3.91 0.86 0.80
C SER A 98 3.24 1.90 1.69
N HIS A 99 2.14 2.51 1.24
CA HIS A 99 1.40 3.52 1.98
C HIS A 99 0.27 2.96 2.87
N THR A 100 0.02 1.65 2.89
CA THR A 100 -1.06 1.06 3.71
C THR A 100 -0.94 1.33 5.20
N PRO A 101 0.27 1.28 5.82
CA PRO A 101 0.43 1.63 7.23
C PRO A 101 -0.01 3.06 7.58
N MET A 102 -0.07 3.97 6.61
CA MET A 102 -0.49 5.36 6.84
C MET A 102 -1.96 5.49 7.23
N HIS A 103 -2.78 4.46 7.02
CA HIS A 103 -4.18 4.43 7.47
C HIS A 103 -4.31 4.76 8.97
N GLU A 104 -3.38 4.29 9.80
CA GLU A 104 -3.39 4.52 11.26
C GLU A 104 -2.98 5.96 11.67
N LEU A 105 -2.56 6.79 10.69
CA LEU A 105 -2.10 8.16 10.88
C LEU A 105 -3.11 9.20 10.41
N ALA A 106 -4.19 8.77 9.75
CA ALA A 106 -5.13 9.62 9.02
C ALA A 106 -5.68 10.82 9.82
N HIS A 107 -5.96 10.61 11.10
CA HIS A 107 -6.56 11.63 11.97
C HIS A 107 -5.56 12.36 12.87
N LYS A 108 -4.26 12.04 12.76
CA LYS A 108 -3.22 12.56 13.66
C LYS A 108 -2.44 13.73 13.06
N HIS A 109 -2.36 13.79 11.73
CA HIS A 109 -1.42 14.68 11.06
C HIS A 109 -2.02 15.38 9.85
N ARG A 110 -1.59 16.63 9.67
CA ARG A 110 -1.63 17.31 8.38
C ARG A 110 -0.44 16.81 7.58
N VAL A 111 -0.63 16.46 6.31
CA VAL A 111 0.41 15.81 5.51
C VAL A 111 0.63 16.51 4.18
N LEU A 112 1.90 16.56 3.74
CA LEU A 112 2.26 16.80 2.35
C LEU A 112 2.40 15.44 1.67
N ALA A 113 1.52 15.16 0.71
CA ALA A 113 1.52 13.92 -0.04
C ALA A 113 2.42 14.06 -1.27
N VAL A 114 3.39 13.15 -1.39
CA VAL A 114 4.44 13.19 -2.42
C VAL A 114 4.33 11.97 -3.31
N GLY A 115 4.33 12.19 -4.62
CA GLY A 115 4.46 11.16 -5.63
C GLY A 115 4.01 11.66 -7.01
N LYS A 116 3.99 10.75 -7.99
CA LYS A 116 3.88 11.09 -9.41
C LYS A 116 2.53 11.68 -9.79
N ASP A 117 1.44 11.03 -9.41
CA ASP A 117 0.08 11.47 -9.72
C ASP A 117 -0.57 12.03 -8.45
N CYS A 118 -0.62 13.36 -8.37
CA CYS A 118 -1.21 14.06 -7.23
C CYS A 118 -2.73 13.84 -7.10
N VAL A 119 -3.43 13.50 -8.19
CA VAL A 119 -4.86 13.20 -8.18
C VAL A 119 -5.10 11.84 -7.54
N GLU A 120 -4.38 10.80 -7.98
CA GLU A 120 -4.51 9.45 -7.42
C GLU A 120 -4.06 9.39 -5.96
N ILE A 121 -2.94 10.03 -5.62
CA ILE A 121 -2.46 10.07 -4.23
C ILE A 121 -3.47 10.75 -3.31
N ARG A 122 -4.13 11.83 -3.77
CA ARG A 122 -5.18 12.48 -2.99
C ARG A 122 -6.37 11.55 -2.76
N LYS A 123 -6.75 10.73 -3.75
CA LYS A 123 -7.79 9.70 -3.57
C LYS A 123 -7.37 8.64 -2.55
N VAL A 124 -6.10 8.21 -2.58
CA VAL A 124 -5.55 7.26 -1.59
C VAL A 124 -5.63 7.84 -0.18
N MET A 125 -5.14 9.06 0.02
CA MET A 125 -5.13 9.70 1.33
C MET A 125 -6.55 9.97 1.85
N ALA A 126 -7.48 10.37 0.98
CA ALA A 126 -8.88 10.54 1.33
C ALA A 126 -9.53 9.20 1.73
N ASN A 127 -9.22 8.11 1.02
CA ASN A 127 -9.70 6.77 1.35
C ASN A 127 -9.17 6.28 2.72
N TYR A 128 -8.02 6.77 3.16
CA TYR A 128 -7.50 6.49 4.51
C TYR A 128 -8.10 7.40 5.60
N GLY A 129 -8.81 8.47 5.22
CA GLY A 129 -9.43 9.40 6.17
C GLY A 129 -8.57 10.61 6.54
N PHE A 130 -7.53 10.93 5.77
CA PHE A 130 -6.75 12.15 6.02
C PHE A 130 -7.57 13.40 5.73
N ASN A 131 -7.75 14.24 6.74
CA ASN A 131 -8.56 15.46 6.65
C ASN A 131 -7.82 16.64 6.00
N TYR A 132 -6.49 16.65 6.10
CA TYR A 132 -5.66 17.78 5.66
C TYR A 132 -4.47 17.30 4.85
N VAL A 133 -4.65 17.26 3.54
CA VAL A 133 -3.66 16.77 2.57
C VAL A 133 -3.30 17.89 1.61
N GLY A 134 -2.05 18.33 1.63
CA GLY A 134 -1.46 19.13 0.55
C GLY A 134 -0.75 18.23 -0.44
N THR A 135 -0.75 18.56 -1.73
CA THR A 135 0.00 17.83 -2.76
C THR A 135 1.15 18.69 -3.31
N VAL A 136 2.15 18.03 -3.91
CA VAL A 136 3.33 18.73 -4.46
C VAL A 136 2.94 19.72 -5.57
N ASP A 137 1.93 19.43 -6.39
CA ASP A 137 1.45 20.35 -7.43
C ASP A 137 0.81 21.62 -6.84
N GLN A 138 0.07 21.49 -5.73
CA GLN A 138 -0.50 22.63 -5.01
C GLN A 138 0.60 23.47 -4.39
N LEU A 139 1.60 22.84 -3.78
CA LEU A 139 2.76 23.52 -3.22
C LEU A 139 3.56 24.24 -4.31
N HIS A 140 3.80 23.58 -5.44
CA HIS A 140 4.51 24.18 -6.58
C HIS A 140 3.76 25.39 -7.12
N ARG A 141 2.45 25.29 -7.34
CA ARG A 141 1.60 26.41 -7.78
C ARG A 141 1.63 27.57 -6.78
N TYR A 142 1.58 27.27 -5.48
CA TYR A 142 1.69 28.28 -4.45
C TYR A 142 3.03 29.01 -4.52
N LEU A 143 4.15 28.27 -4.52
CA LEU A 143 5.49 28.85 -4.56
C LEU A 143 5.77 29.65 -5.84
N HIS A 144 5.26 29.19 -6.99
CA HIS A 144 5.40 29.90 -8.26
C HIS A 144 4.62 31.23 -8.30
N ASN A 145 3.56 31.35 -7.51
CA ASN A 145 2.75 32.57 -7.41
C ASN A 145 3.19 33.49 -6.25
N VAL A 146 4.16 33.07 -5.44
CA VAL A 146 4.77 33.93 -4.44
C VAL A 146 5.81 34.81 -5.15
N PRO A 147 5.68 36.14 -5.13
CA PRO A 147 6.70 37.03 -5.68
C PRO A 147 8.06 36.68 -5.08
N GLU A 148 9.08 36.57 -5.92
CA GLU A 148 10.45 36.35 -5.48
C GLU A 148 10.78 37.42 -4.43
N ARG A 149 11.01 36.98 -3.18
CA ARG A 149 11.35 37.93 -2.12
C ARG A 149 12.70 38.52 -2.50
N GLN A 150 12.72 39.79 -2.92
CA GLN A 150 13.96 40.55 -3.00
C GLN A 150 14.64 40.45 -1.64
N GLY A 151 15.79 39.79 -1.61
CA GLY A 151 16.48 39.43 -0.38
C GLY A 151 16.96 40.68 0.36
N THR A 152 16.25 41.07 1.41
CA THR A 152 16.77 41.92 2.49
C THR A 152 16.28 41.41 3.84
N GLY A 153 16.68 40.20 4.20
CA GLY A 153 16.44 39.63 5.53
C GLY A 153 17.31 38.40 5.74
N PRO A 154 17.85 38.19 6.95
CA PRO A 154 18.87 37.17 7.18
C PRO A 154 18.25 35.80 6.91
N PHE A 155 18.73 35.14 5.86
CA PHE A 155 18.44 33.74 5.61
C PHE A 155 19.09 32.92 6.72
N GLU A 156 18.39 32.77 7.83
CA GLU A 156 18.66 31.77 8.86
C GLU A 156 17.87 30.49 8.51
N PRO A 157 18.52 29.37 8.14
CA PRO A 157 17.86 28.14 7.68
C PRO A 157 16.92 27.46 8.69
N ARG A 158 16.72 28.03 9.88
CA ARG A 158 16.02 27.40 11.02
C ARG A 158 14.53 27.75 11.15
N GLN A 159 13.94 28.58 10.28
CA GLN A 159 12.55 29.07 10.50
C GLN A 159 11.46 28.47 9.61
N THR A 160 11.77 27.58 8.66
CA THR A 160 10.77 26.91 7.80
C THR A 160 9.81 25.97 8.54
N LEU A 161 10.02 25.71 9.84
CA LEU A 161 9.12 24.91 10.67
C LEU A 161 7.99 25.70 11.37
N ARG A 162 7.91 27.03 11.23
CA ARG A 162 6.87 27.83 11.93
C ARG A 162 5.47 27.78 11.32
N LEU A 163 5.29 27.21 10.13
CA LEU A 163 3.97 27.08 9.49
C LEU A 163 3.17 25.83 9.92
N TRP A 164 3.75 24.95 10.75
CA TRP A 164 3.08 23.72 11.22
C TRP A 164 2.66 23.76 12.70
N ARG A 165 2.81 24.89 13.40
CA ARG A 165 2.54 25.00 14.84
C ARG A 165 1.13 25.45 15.24
N THR A 166 0.20 25.62 14.29
CA THR A 166 -1.12 26.19 14.60
C THR A 166 -2.30 25.24 14.40
N VAL A 167 -2.08 23.93 14.48
CA VAL A 167 -3.20 22.99 14.67
C VAL A 167 -2.91 22.17 15.92
N LYS A 168 -3.53 22.60 17.02
CA LYS A 168 -3.83 21.78 18.18
C LYS A 168 -5.16 21.10 17.97
#